data_AF-Q6LJ00-F1
#
_entry.id   AF-Q6LJ00-F1
#
_cell.length_a   1.000
_cell.length_b   1.000
_cell.length_c   1.000
_cell.angle_alpha   90.00
_cell.angle_beta   90.00
_cell.angle_gamma   90.00
#
_symmetry.space_group_name_H-M   'P 1'
#
loop_
_entity.id
_entity.type
_entity.pdbx_description
1 polymer ?
#
loop_
_entity_poly.entity_id
_entity_poly.type
_entity_poly.pdbx_seq_one_letter_code
_entity_poly.pdbx_strand_id
1 'polypeptide(L)'
;MKIVVYVFSVILLFAGYISTSVANEKSQAMLEDALSAAPSSLKDKVTVMDWEQNVLQKGDSNYICFPTPAQLQGKAPMCMDKSWMEWADAWMNKKPFTAKTIGISYMLAGDDGASNTDPYAEGATADNDWVKEGPHLMIITPDKALLDSLSTDPHNGGPYVMWKDTPYVHIMIPVGIRK
;
A
#
# COMPACT_ATOMS: atom_id res chain seq x y z
N MET A 1 -53.23 -37.34 -47.90
CA MET A 1 -53.27 -36.01 -47.24
C MET A 1 -52.48 -36.09 -45.95
N LYS A 2 -51.29 -35.48 -45.90
CA LYS A 2 -50.41 -35.46 -44.72
C LYS A 2 -50.56 -34.09 -44.04
N ILE A 3 -51.04 -34.09 -42.79
CA ILE A 3 -51.04 -32.91 -41.92
C ILE A 3 -49.76 -32.99 -41.10
N VAL A 4 -48.81 -32.09 -41.34
CA VAL A 4 -47.61 -31.93 -40.53
C VAL A 4 -47.82 -30.72 -39.65
N VAL A 5 -47.94 -30.97 -38.34
CA VAL A 5 -48.09 -29.95 -37.30
C VAL A 5 -46.71 -29.39 -36.98
N TYR A 6 -46.50 -28.10 -37.20
CA TYR A 6 -45.31 -27.37 -36.74
C TYR A 6 -45.52 -26.98 -35.27
N VAL A 7 -44.73 -27.58 -34.37
CA VAL A 7 -44.64 -27.15 -32.98
C VAL A 7 -43.48 -26.13 -32.88
N PHE A 8 -43.82 -24.85 -32.77
CA PHE A 8 -42.90 -23.80 -32.33
C PHE A 8 -42.78 -23.87 -30.81
N SER A 9 -41.64 -24.33 -30.29
CA SER A 9 -41.27 -24.16 -28.88
C SER A 9 -40.09 -23.21 -28.80
N VAL A 10 -40.37 -22.02 -28.24
CA VAL A 10 -39.44 -20.94 -27.94
C VAL A 10 -38.50 -21.39 -26.83
N ILE A 11 -37.19 -21.44 -27.13
CA ILE A 11 -36.14 -21.63 -26.12
C ILE A 11 -35.80 -20.25 -25.55
N LEU A 12 -36.30 -19.95 -24.35
CA LEU A 12 -35.88 -18.82 -23.54
C LEU A 12 -34.48 -19.10 -22.97
N LEU A 13 -33.45 -18.58 -23.63
CA LEU A 13 -32.09 -18.50 -23.10
C LEU A 13 -32.02 -17.35 -22.08
N PHE A 14 -32.31 -17.64 -20.81
CA PHE A 14 -31.84 -16.81 -19.71
C PHE A 14 -30.35 -17.08 -19.52
N ALA A 15 -29.50 -16.35 -20.25
CA ALA A 15 -28.07 -16.28 -19.97
C ALA A 15 -27.89 -15.49 -18.67
N GLY A 16 -27.44 -16.17 -17.61
CA GLY A 16 -27.13 -15.55 -16.33
C GLY A 16 -25.98 -14.54 -16.46
N TYR A 17 -26.32 -13.26 -16.41
CA TYR A 17 -25.38 -12.15 -16.24
C TYR A 17 -25.27 -11.82 -14.75
N ILE A 18 -24.40 -12.48 -13.97
CA ILE A 18 -24.16 -12.08 -12.56
C ILE A 18 -22.67 -12.13 -12.15
N SER A 19 -21.72 -11.98 -13.07
CA SER A 19 -20.28 -12.05 -12.70
C SER A 19 -19.49 -10.76 -12.89
N THR A 20 -20.07 -9.67 -13.41
CA THR A 20 -19.32 -8.43 -13.72
C THR A 20 -19.38 -7.37 -12.62
N SER A 21 -20.44 -7.32 -11.79
CA SER A 21 -20.60 -6.27 -10.77
C SER A 21 -19.64 -6.42 -9.59
N VAL A 22 -19.49 -7.63 -9.06
CA VAL A 22 -18.66 -7.91 -7.86
C VAL A 22 -17.18 -7.66 -8.12
N ALA A 23 -16.67 -8.06 -9.28
CA ALA A 23 -15.27 -7.81 -9.65
C ALA A 23 -14.99 -6.30 -9.81
N ASN A 24 -15.94 -5.55 -10.36
CA ASN A 24 -15.82 -4.11 -10.53
C ASN A 24 -15.85 -3.36 -9.19
N GLU A 25 -16.74 -3.74 -8.27
CA GLU A 25 -16.81 -3.15 -6.92
C GLU A 25 -15.52 -3.40 -6.12
N LYS A 26 -14.96 -4.62 -6.18
CA LYS A 26 -13.69 -4.94 -5.52
C LYS A 26 -12.54 -4.08 -6.06
N SER A 27 -12.40 -3.98 -7.39
CA SER A 27 -11.36 -3.16 -8.01
C SER A 27 -11.51 -1.68 -7.67
N GLN A 28 -12.74 -1.18 -7.58
CA GLN A 28 -13.00 0.20 -7.17
C GLN A 28 -12.62 0.44 -5.71
N ALA A 29 -12.96 -0.47 -4.79
CA ALA A 29 -12.57 -0.34 -3.39
C ALA A 29 -11.04 -0.34 -3.21
N MET A 30 -10.33 -1.19 -3.96
CA MET A 30 -8.86 -1.20 -3.98
C MET A 30 -8.28 0.11 -4.52
N LEU A 31 -8.87 0.64 -5.60
CA LEU A 31 -8.45 1.92 -6.15
C LEU A 31 -8.63 3.06 -5.14
N GLU A 32 -9.79 3.14 -4.49
CA GLU A 32 -10.09 4.17 -3.50
C GLU A 32 -9.16 4.07 -2.27
N ASP A 33 -8.90 2.86 -1.79
CA ASP A 33 -7.98 2.64 -0.67
C ASP A 33 -6.54 3.04 -1.03
N ALA A 34 -6.02 2.60 -2.18
CA ALA A 34 -4.69 2.97 -2.65
C ALA A 34 -4.54 4.50 -2.81
N LEU A 35 -5.54 5.17 -3.41
CA LEU A 35 -5.53 6.62 -3.58
C LEU A 35 -5.70 7.38 -2.28
N SER A 36 -6.10 6.74 -1.18
CA SER A 36 -6.15 7.37 0.14
C SER A 36 -4.76 7.64 0.73
N ALA A 37 -3.72 6.93 0.25
CA ALA A 37 -2.33 7.16 0.63
C ALA A 37 -1.69 8.35 -0.12
N ALA A 38 -2.21 8.70 -1.30
CA ALA A 38 -1.63 9.70 -2.17
C ALA A 38 -1.95 11.14 -1.73
N PRO A 39 -1.00 12.08 -1.90
CA PRO A 39 -1.31 13.52 -1.88
C PRO A 39 -2.44 13.85 -2.87
N SER A 40 -3.32 14.77 -2.49
CA SER A 40 -4.50 15.13 -3.32
C SER A 40 -4.13 15.54 -4.74
N SER A 41 -3.01 16.25 -4.91
CA SER A 41 -2.49 16.70 -6.21
C SER A 41 -1.85 15.61 -7.08
N LEU A 42 -1.70 14.39 -6.56
CA LEU A 42 -1.13 13.24 -7.27
C LEU A 42 -2.16 12.16 -7.61
N LYS A 43 -3.37 12.19 -7.03
CA LYS A 43 -4.34 11.09 -7.14
C LYS A 43 -4.68 10.69 -8.59
N ASP A 44 -4.72 11.65 -9.50
CA ASP A 44 -5.00 11.46 -10.93
C ASP A 44 -3.74 11.13 -11.77
N LYS A 45 -2.55 11.21 -11.18
CA LYS A 45 -1.25 11.07 -11.86
C LYS A 45 -0.47 9.84 -11.43
N VAL A 46 -0.85 9.18 -10.35
CA VAL A 46 -0.20 7.94 -9.90
C VAL A 46 -0.68 6.75 -10.72
N THR A 47 0.22 5.82 -10.96
CA THR A 47 -0.19 4.46 -11.34
C THR A 47 -0.67 3.76 -10.07
N VAL A 48 -1.82 3.09 -10.13
CA VAL A 48 -2.35 2.28 -9.03
C VAL A 48 -2.31 0.81 -9.45
N MET A 49 -1.71 -0.03 -8.62
CA MET A 49 -1.60 -1.47 -8.84
C MET A 49 -2.14 -2.23 -7.62
N ASP A 50 -2.76 -3.38 -7.86
CA ASP A 50 -2.97 -4.36 -6.79
C ASP A 50 -1.68 -5.18 -6.55
N TRP A 51 -1.73 -6.04 -5.53
CA TRP A 51 -0.58 -6.88 -5.15
C TRP A 51 -0.37 -8.06 -6.11
N GLU A 52 -1.35 -8.34 -6.96
CA GLU A 52 -1.29 -9.28 -8.09
C GLU A 52 -0.74 -8.63 -9.38
N GLN A 53 -0.29 -7.37 -9.31
CA GLN A 53 0.28 -6.58 -10.41
C GLN A 53 -0.72 -6.17 -11.50
N ASN A 54 -2.03 -6.25 -11.24
CA ASN A 54 -3.03 -5.66 -12.13
C ASN A 54 -3.02 -4.14 -11.98
N VAL A 55 -3.09 -3.44 -13.11
CA VAL A 55 -3.17 -1.98 -13.14
C VAL A 55 -4.63 -1.56 -12.97
N LEU A 56 -4.94 -0.87 -11.87
CA LEU A 56 -6.28 -0.33 -11.57
C LEU A 56 -6.45 1.09 -12.12
N GLN A 57 -5.37 1.86 -12.18
CA GLN A 57 -5.32 3.18 -12.78
C GLN A 57 -3.94 3.40 -13.38
N LYS A 58 -3.87 3.94 -14.60
CA LYS A 58 -2.59 4.33 -15.21
C LYS A 58 -2.32 5.82 -14.93
N GLY A 59 -1.09 6.13 -14.53
CA GLY A 59 -0.61 7.49 -14.36
C GLY A 59 0.77 7.70 -14.97
N ASP A 60 1.24 8.94 -14.92
CA ASP A 60 2.50 9.42 -15.51
C ASP A 60 3.49 10.00 -14.48
N SER A 61 3.12 10.03 -13.19
CA SER A 61 4.03 10.39 -12.10
C SER A 61 5.03 9.26 -11.78
N ASN A 62 6.02 9.60 -10.96
CA ASN A 62 7.05 8.67 -10.51
C ASN A 62 6.61 7.76 -9.33
N TYR A 63 5.33 7.80 -8.95
CA TYR A 63 4.79 7.04 -7.82
C TYR A 63 3.86 5.93 -8.29
N ILE A 64 3.95 4.79 -7.62
CA ILE A 64 3.01 3.68 -7.74
C ILE A 64 2.33 3.49 -6.39
N CYS A 65 1.00 3.53 -6.39
CA CYS A 65 0.20 3.31 -5.19
C CYS A 65 -0.36 1.91 -5.14
N PHE A 66 -0.38 1.34 -3.94
CA PHE A 66 -0.92 0.03 -3.64
C PHE A 66 -2.00 0.15 -2.57
N PRO A 67 -3.09 -0.64 -2.67
CA PRO A 67 -4.06 -0.74 -1.60
C PRO A 67 -3.42 -1.40 -0.38
N THR A 68 -4.10 -1.35 0.74
CA THR A 68 -3.77 -2.12 1.93
C THR A 68 -3.60 -3.60 1.56
N PRO A 69 -2.47 -4.23 1.94
CA PRO A 69 -2.27 -5.66 1.74
C PRO A 69 -3.39 -6.48 2.38
N ALA A 70 -3.98 -7.42 1.63
CA ALA A 70 -5.14 -8.19 2.08
C ALA A 70 -4.87 -9.07 3.31
N GLN A 71 -3.60 -9.39 3.57
CA GLN A 71 -3.15 -10.16 4.73
C GLN A 71 -3.05 -9.34 6.03
N LEU A 72 -3.04 -8.00 5.94
CA LEU A 72 -2.98 -7.15 7.12
C LEU A 72 -4.36 -6.99 7.73
N GLN A 73 -4.42 -7.04 9.06
CA GLN A 73 -5.59 -6.61 9.80
C GLN A 73 -5.53 -5.09 9.97
N GLY A 74 -6.46 -4.38 9.34
CA GLY A 74 -6.53 -2.92 9.39
C GLY A 74 -6.19 -2.27 8.07
N LYS A 75 -5.75 -1.02 8.13
CA LYS A 75 -5.45 -0.13 6.99
C LYS A 75 -3.95 0.12 6.89
N ALA A 76 -3.40 0.11 5.68
CA ALA A 76 -2.01 0.48 5.39
C ALA A 76 -1.77 0.70 3.86
N PRO A 77 -2.55 1.55 3.17
CA PRO A 77 -2.28 1.84 1.77
C PRO A 77 -1.05 2.73 1.64
N MET A 78 -0.32 2.60 0.54
CA MET A 78 0.97 3.28 0.36
C MET A 78 1.21 3.71 -1.09
N CYS A 79 1.92 4.81 -1.27
CA CYS A 79 2.41 5.26 -2.58
C CYS A 79 3.92 5.36 -2.55
N MET A 80 4.59 4.53 -3.34
CA MET A 80 6.04 4.38 -3.33
C MET A 80 6.66 4.97 -4.60
N ASP A 81 7.73 5.74 -4.44
CA ASP A 81 8.59 6.07 -5.55
C ASP A 81 9.50 4.88 -5.93
N LYS A 82 10.32 5.07 -6.97
CA LYS A 82 11.25 4.02 -7.45
C LYS A 82 12.16 3.47 -6.34
N SER A 83 12.68 4.33 -5.47
CA SER A 83 13.64 3.89 -4.45
C SER A 83 12.94 3.06 -3.38
N TRP A 84 11.69 3.43 -3.04
CA TRP A 84 10.85 2.62 -2.15
C TRP A 84 10.40 1.31 -2.79
N MET A 85 10.19 1.26 -4.10
CA MET A 85 9.93 -0.01 -4.81
C MET A 85 11.13 -0.96 -4.71
N GLU A 86 12.36 -0.45 -4.85
CA GLU A 86 13.60 -1.24 -4.66
C GLU A 86 13.75 -1.71 -3.21
N TRP A 87 13.43 -0.84 -2.25
CA TRP A 87 13.39 -1.18 -0.83
C TRP A 87 12.36 -2.28 -0.53
N ALA A 88 11.16 -2.18 -1.11
CA ALA A 88 10.07 -3.12 -0.89
C ALA A 88 10.41 -4.51 -1.44
N ASP A 89 10.99 -4.61 -2.64
CA ASP A 89 11.50 -5.89 -3.17
C ASP A 89 12.52 -6.50 -2.22
N ALA A 90 13.47 -5.70 -1.72
CA ALA A 90 14.50 -6.20 -0.81
C ALA A 90 13.89 -6.71 0.50
N TRP A 91 13.01 -5.94 1.13
CA TRP A 91 12.31 -6.33 2.36
C TRP A 91 11.48 -7.60 2.19
N MET A 92 10.63 -7.66 1.16
CA MET A 92 9.79 -8.83 0.87
C MET A 92 10.61 -10.10 0.61
N ASN A 93 11.75 -9.96 -0.07
CA ASN A 93 12.63 -11.09 -0.40
C ASN A 93 13.73 -11.33 0.63
N LYS A 94 13.73 -10.64 1.77
CA LYS A 94 14.74 -10.73 2.83
C LYS A 94 16.18 -10.52 2.32
N LYS A 95 16.36 -9.61 1.36
CA LYS A 95 17.65 -9.25 0.77
C LYS A 95 18.23 -8.02 1.46
N PRO A 96 19.56 -7.88 1.53
CA PRO A 96 20.19 -6.64 1.95
C PRO A 96 19.73 -5.47 1.08
N PHE A 97 19.46 -4.33 1.71
CA PHE A 97 19.17 -3.07 1.04
C PHE A 97 20.20 -2.01 1.46
N THR A 98 20.51 -1.11 0.54
CA THR A 98 21.29 0.10 0.83
C THR A 98 20.77 1.20 -0.07
N ALA A 99 20.25 2.26 0.54
CA ALA A 99 19.74 3.40 -0.21
C ALA A 99 20.86 4.03 -1.04
N LYS A 100 20.59 4.26 -2.34
CA LYS A 100 21.51 4.96 -3.26
C LYS A 100 21.11 6.42 -3.46
N THR A 101 19.83 6.71 -3.26
CA THR A 101 19.22 8.02 -3.41
C THR A 101 18.24 8.24 -2.27
N ILE A 102 17.82 9.49 -2.10
CA ILE A 102 16.64 9.77 -1.27
C ILE A 102 15.41 9.19 -1.97
N GLY A 103 14.55 8.54 -1.20
CA GLY A 103 13.27 8.03 -1.65
C GLY A 103 12.15 8.45 -0.71
N ILE A 104 10.98 8.75 -1.27
CA ILE A 104 9.80 9.19 -0.53
C ILE A 104 8.66 8.18 -0.78
N SER A 105 7.99 7.81 0.30
CA SER A 105 6.72 7.06 0.27
C SER A 105 5.66 7.85 1.04
N TYR A 106 4.42 7.79 0.56
CA TYR A 106 3.27 8.41 1.22
C TYR A 106 2.34 7.35 1.79
N MET A 107 1.93 7.54 3.03
CA MET A 107 0.88 6.79 3.73
C MET A 107 -0.06 7.78 4.42
N LEU A 108 -0.62 8.71 3.62
CA LEU A 108 -1.45 9.81 4.14
C LEU A 108 -2.79 9.35 4.74
N ALA A 109 -3.09 8.08 4.55
CA ALA A 109 -4.25 7.41 5.09
C ALA A 109 -4.04 6.93 6.54
N GLY A 110 -2.78 6.92 7.01
CA GLY A 110 -2.33 6.25 8.23
C GLY A 110 -2.19 4.74 8.08
N ASP A 111 -1.74 4.11 9.16
CA ASP A 111 -1.71 2.66 9.31
C ASP A 111 -2.34 2.23 10.65
N ASP A 112 -2.66 0.93 10.74
CA ASP A 112 -3.22 0.31 11.95
C ASP A 112 -2.19 -0.39 12.83
N GLY A 113 -0.90 -0.13 12.60
CA GLY A 113 0.16 -0.63 13.46
C GLY A 113 1.31 -1.28 12.72
N ALA A 114 2.52 -0.91 13.13
CA ALA A 114 3.74 -1.65 12.85
C ALA A 114 4.66 -1.66 14.08
N SER A 115 5.55 -2.63 14.12
CA SER A 115 6.66 -2.64 15.08
C SER A 115 7.67 -1.57 14.68
N ASN A 116 8.12 -0.75 15.63
CA ASN A 116 9.15 0.25 15.37
C ASN A 116 10.58 -0.34 15.33
N THR A 117 10.76 -1.56 15.86
CA THR A 117 12.09 -2.18 16.02
C THR A 117 12.29 -3.42 15.15
N ASP A 118 11.23 -4.18 14.86
CA ASP A 118 11.27 -5.45 14.11
C ASP A 118 10.47 -5.35 12.79
N PRO A 119 11.14 -5.34 11.63
CA PRO A 119 10.51 -5.24 10.32
C PRO A 119 9.68 -6.47 9.93
N TYR A 120 9.70 -7.55 10.71
CA TYR A 120 8.98 -8.79 10.42
C TYR A 120 8.01 -9.19 11.54
N ALA A 121 7.74 -8.29 12.49
CA ALA A 121 6.76 -8.57 13.54
C ALA A 121 5.36 -8.78 12.95
N GLU A 122 4.70 -9.86 13.37
CA GLU A 122 3.34 -10.20 12.93
C GLU A 122 2.25 -9.57 13.81
N GLY A 123 2.63 -8.89 14.89
CA GLY A 123 1.71 -8.25 15.81
C GLY A 123 2.41 -7.53 16.96
N ALA A 124 1.62 -6.87 17.81
CA ALA A 124 2.12 -6.13 18.96
C ALA A 124 2.71 -7.07 20.02
N THR A 125 3.89 -6.72 20.52
CA THR A 125 4.51 -7.34 21.70
C THR A 125 4.85 -6.23 22.71
N ALA A 126 5.28 -6.62 23.90
CA ALA A 126 5.62 -5.65 24.95
C ALA A 126 6.90 -4.85 24.67
N ASP A 127 7.72 -5.31 23.72
CA ASP A 127 9.10 -4.90 23.49
C ASP A 127 9.38 -4.44 22.05
N ASN A 128 8.37 -4.45 21.17
CA ASN A 128 8.53 -4.10 19.77
C ASN A 128 8.09 -2.68 19.41
N ASP A 129 7.76 -1.87 20.42
CA ASP A 129 7.30 -0.49 20.24
C ASP A 129 6.24 -0.39 19.14
N TRP A 130 5.14 -1.14 19.32
CA TRP A 130 4.04 -1.16 18.35
C TRP A 130 3.38 0.21 18.25
N VAL A 131 3.42 0.81 17.05
CA VAL A 131 2.95 2.16 16.79
C VAL A 131 1.92 2.14 15.69
N LYS A 132 0.74 2.70 15.97
CA LYS A 132 -0.25 3.06 14.96
C LYS A 132 0.01 4.47 14.50
N GLU A 133 0.35 4.65 13.22
CA GLU A 133 0.69 5.96 12.70
C GLU A 133 -0.52 6.66 12.05
N GLY A 134 -0.61 7.96 12.26
CA GLY A 134 -1.55 8.81 11.53
C GLY A 134 -1.10 9.04 10.09
N PRO A 135 -1.65 10.04 9.39
CA PRO A 135 -1.10 10.47 8.10
C PRO A 135 0.40 10.78 8.22
N HIS A 136 1.21 10.09 7.43
CA HIS A 136 2.66 10.25 7.46
C HIS A 136 3.28 10.03 6.07
N LEU A 137 4.54 10.41 5.96
CA LEU A 137 5.41 10.04 4.84
C LEU A 137 6.66 9.35 5.39
N MET A 138 7.26 8.52 4.56
CA MET A 138 8.47 7.78 4.90
C MET A 138 9.60 8.17 3.97
N ILE A 139 10.79 8.36 4.53
CA ILE A 139 11.98 8.73 3.77
C ILE A 139 13.07 7.68 3.97
N ILE A 140 13.59 7.18 2.85
CA ILE A 140 14.86 6.45 2.81
C ILE A 140 15.97 7.39 2.33
N THR A 141 17.17 7.24 2.86
CA THR A 141 18.31 8.12 2.55
C THR A 141 19.63 7.36 2.62
N PRO A 142 20.62 7.67 1.77
CA PRO A 142 21.99 7.16 1.92
C PRO A 142 22.74 7.82 3.09
N ASP A 143 22.21 8.93 3.65
CA ASP A 143 22.88 9.71 4.69
C ASP A 143 22.72 9.07 6.07
N LYS A 144 23.73 8.30 6.48
CA LYS A 144 23.79 7.67 7.79
C LYS A 144 23.86 8.70 8.93
N ALA A 145 24.53 9.84 8.73
CA ALA A 145 24.63 10.86 9.78
C ALA A 145 23.27 11.49 10.07
N LEU A 146 22.43 11.69 9.04
CA LEU A 146 21.04 12.11 9.22
C LEU A 146 20.24 11.08 10.02
N LEU A 147 20.32 9.79 9.67
CA LEU A 147 19.67 8.71 10.43
C LEU A 147 20.16 8.61 11.89
N ASP A 148 21.42 8.94 12.15
CA ASP A 148 21.99 8.92 13.50
C ASP A 148 21.63 10.18 14.31
N SER A 149 21.23 11.26 13.66
CA SER A 149 20.82 12.51 14.31
C SER A 149 19.37 12.55 14.80
N LEU A 150 18.52 11.65 14.28
CA LEU A 150 17.09 11.59 14.58
C LEU A 150 16.79 10.62 15.72
N SER A 151 15.75 10.92 16.49
CA SER A 151 15.27 10.05 17.57
C SER A 151 14.72 8.73 17.02
N THR A 152 14.83 7.64 17.77
CA THR A 152 14.09 6.39 17.50
C THR A 152 12.76 6.31 18.25
N ASP A 153 12.51 7.26 19.15
CA ASP A 153 11.25 7.32 19.91
C ASP A 153 10.13 7.85 18.99
N PRO A 154 9.12 7.02 18.67
CA PRO A 154 7.99 7.45 17.85
C PRO A 154 7.17 8.54 18.55
N HIS A 155 7.26 8.72 19.87
CA HIS A 155 6.49 9.70 20.63
C HIS A 155 7.22 11.04 20.84
N ASN A 156 8.36 11.26 20.20
CA ASN A 156 9.17 12.47 20.38
C ASN A 156 8.48 13.77 19.87
N GLY A 157 7.40 13.66 19.10
CA GLY A 157 6.63 14.78 18.56
C GLY A 157 7.10 15.30 17.19
N GLY A 158 8.15 14.72 16.62
CA GLY A 158 8.69 15.03 15.30
C GLY A 158 9.14 13.78 14.54
N PRO A 159 9.97 13.94 13.50
CA PRO A 159 10.50 12.81 12.75
C PRO A 159 11.26 11.82 13.64
N TYR A 160 11.17 10.54 13.30
CA TYR A 160 11.89 9.49 13.99
C TYR A 160 12.40 8.43 13.03
N VAL A 161 13.38 7.64 13.48
CA VAL A 161 13.94 6.53 12.71
C VAL A 161 13.31 5.23 13.16
N MET A 162 12.71 4.54 12.20
CA MET A 162 12.17 3.20 12.36
C MET A 162 13.19 2.16 11.87
N TRP A 163 13.28 1.02 12.56
CA TRP A 163 14.15 -0.11 12.23
C TRP A 163 15.65 0.23 12.10
N LYS A 164 16.14 1.11 12.97
CA LYS A 164 17.48 1.72 12.93
C LYS A 164 18.64 0.74 12.65
N ASP A 165 18.60 -0.43 13.26
CA ASP A 165 19.69 -1.40 13.22
C ASP A 165 19.52 -2.48 12.13
N THR A 166 18.62 -2.23 11.18
CA THR A 166 18.32 -3.15 10.07
C THR A 166 18.70 -2.53 8.72
N PRO A 167 18.86 -3.34 7.65
CA PRO A 167 19.02 -2.82 6.29
C PRO A 167 17.84 -2.00 5.77
N TYR A 168 16.70 -2.04 6.45
CA TYR A 168 15.44 -1.43 6.03
C TYR A 168 15.12 -0.12 6.76
N VAL A 169 16.10 0.41 7.50
CA VAL A 169 16.00 1.67 8.23
C VAL A 169 15.42 2.78 7.36
N HIS A 170 14.48 3.53 7.92
CA HIS A 170 13.86 4.67 7.26
C HIS A 170 13.38 5.69 8.29
N ILE A 171 13.15 6.91 7.82
CA ILE A 171 12.65 8.03 8.61
C ILE A 171 11.12 8.07 8.46
N MET A 172 10.43 8.09 9.58
CA MET A 172 9.00 8.34 9.68
C MET A 172 8.77 9.83 9.92
N ILE A 173 7.91 10.45 9.13
CA ILE A 173 7.56 11.87 9.24
C ILE A 173 6.04 11.99 9.39
N PRO A 174 5.53 12.10 10.63
CA PRO A 174 4.13 12.39 10.88
C PRO A 174 3.74 13.74 10.28
N VAL A 175 2.62 13.79 9.56
CA VAL A 175 2.04 15.02 9.01
C VAL A 175 0.60 15.26 9.47
N GLY A 176 0.11 14.40 10.36
CA GLY A 176 -1.20 14.48 10.98
C GLY A 176 -1.21 13.80 12.35
N ILE A 177 -2.36 13.87 13.02
CA ILE A 177 -2.55 13.29 14.34
C ILE A 177 -2.67 11.76 14.22
N ARG A 178 -2.00 11.02 15.13
CA ARG A 178 -2.21 9.58 15.32
C ARG A 178 -3.63 9.33 15.82
N LYS A 179 -4.36 8.44 15.16
CA LYS A 179 -5.76 8.13 15.50
C LYS A 179 -5.87 7.01 16.52
#